data_AF-A0AAD5Q345-F1
#
_entry.id   AF-A0AAD5Q345-F1
#
_cell.length_a   1.000
_cell.length_b   1.000
_cell.length_c   1.000
_cell.angle_alpha   90.00
_cell.angle_beta   90.00
_cell.angle_gamma   90.00
#
_symmetry.space_group_name_H-M   'P 1'
#
loop_
_entity.id
_entity.type
_entity.pdbx_description
1 polymer ?
#
loop_
_entity_poly.entity_id
_entity_poly.type
_entity_poly.pdbx_seq_one_letter_code
_entity_poly.pdbx_strand_id
1 'polypeptide(L)'
;MVKTVVPSLAAIGLLVGSANANSFRRAEAMEVMQAAPIRYSCVVEDGFDYVGKDIKNVQAPLGKCCQECANVPECAAWTWTDFNGGTCWLKSTRDGIVVNPGAKSSLFTNSLEIACLNRENDVDFEGQDIGNVQSSDVGGCCDKCRNTLGCRAYTWTDFNGGTCWLKSSVGQAVRKPGVVSVEAFPRADPTSDRCVLENGVDFVGNDVGSAPAKSAGECCSVCRKHEQCRAFTWTAYNGGTCWLKSDVGSVVANPDAVSARTRQGDRCTVAKGVDIVGRDVGSMPAAEAGACCKACRARDDCSAFTWTDFNGGTCWFKAGGSRSVERDGAESGWLRTHIVESTGNGFIYGTLFGGVLAAVEGYRESPKHQRLRGIIHHARAVIPATAGRIAVVTCLFRVAVWGLESARGQQQADWWDVALAAPIAGALLKIRHGPRAAMRNAVMFGSVGAVMVAVNSVERRVRKHDGESPEEVLEEIAFAEEVEE
;
A
#
# COMPACT_ATOMS: atom_id res chain seq x y z
N MET A 1 -34.02 14.35 40.17
CA MET A 1 -34.46 13.25 39.28
C MET A 1 -34.01 13.66 37.89
N VAL A 2 -33.04 13.06 37.20
CA VAL A 2 -32.67 11.66 37.04
C VAL A 2 -31.13 11.59 36.96
N LYS A 3 -30.50 11.00 37.97
CA LYS A 3 -29.18 10.33 37.89
C LYS A 3 -29.49 8.84 37.73
N THR A 4 -28.60 8.07 37.09
CA THR A 4 -28.72 6.66 36.59
C THR A 4 -29.19 6.66 35.13
N VAL A 5 -28.46 6.17 34.13
CA VAL A 5 -27.77 4.88 33.99
C VAL A 5 -26.64 5.01 32.93
N VAL A 6 -25.36 4.98 33.34
CA VAL A 6 -24.25 4.36 32.58
C VAL A 6 -23.17 3.99 33.59
N PRO A 7 -23.01 2.71 33.93
CA PRO A 7 -21.64 2.22 34.08
C PRO A 7 -21.45 0.81 33.53
N SER A 8 -20.33 0.60 32.84
CA SER A 8 -19.50 -0.64 32.82
C SER A 8 -19.04 -1.03 31.42
N LEU A 9 -18.00 -0.36 30.91
CA LEU A 9 -17.03 -0.96 29.98
C LEU A 9 -15.57 -0.52 30.27
N ALA A 10 -15.33 0.23 31.35
CA ALA A 10 -14.01 0.80 31.69
C ALA A 10 -13.19 -0.03 32.70
N ALA A 11 -13.52 -1.31 32.92
CA ALA A 11 -12.92 -2.07 34.03
C ALA A 11 -12.51 -3.51 33.68
N ILE A 12 -11.72 -3.74 32.62
CA ILE A 12 -10.87 -4.94 32.49
C ILE A 12 -9.60 -4.54 31.71
N GLY A 13 -8.61 -4.01 32.42
CA GLY A 13 -7.34 -3.56 31.83
C GLY A 13 -6.26 -3.38 32.88
N LEU A 14 -6.08 -4.38 33.75
CA LEU A 14 -5.00 -4.44 34.72
C LEU A 14 -4.64 -5.92 34.95
N LEU A 15 -3.33 -6.18 34.94
CA LEU A 15 -2.59 -7.43 35.24
C LEU A 15 -2.04 -8.18 34.02
N VAL A 16 -0.74 -7.95 33.78
CA VAL A 16 0.42 -8.87 33.60
C VAL A 16 1.52 -7.95 33.05
N GLY A 17 2.57 -7.58 33.78
CA GLY A 17 3.53 -8.45 34.47
C GLY A 17 4.85 -8.33 33.69
N SER A 18 5.72 -7.43 34.13
CA SER A 18 7.04 -7.14 33.57
C SER A 18 7.97 -8.36 33.67
N ALA A 19 8.51 -8.81 32.53
CA ALA A 19 9.64 -9.73 32.50
C ALA A 19 10.85 -9.00 31.92
N ASN A 20 11.76 -8.67 32.83
CA ASN A 20 13.05 -8.05 32.59
C ASN A 20 14.05 -9.15 32.18
N ALA A 21 14.74 -9.01 31.04
CA ALA A 21 15.80 -9.93 30.63
C ALA A 21 16.97 -9.15 30.02
N ASN A 22 17.64 -8.37 30.86
CA ASN A 22 18.99 -7.88 30.61
C ASN A 22 19.98 -8.85 31.28
N SER A 23 20.57 -9.77 30.53
CA SER A 23 21.91 -10.32 30.83
C SER A 23 22.38 -11.23 29.70
N PHE A 24 23.26 -10.74 28.83
CA PHE A 24 24.41 -11.51 28.34
C PHE A 24 25.47 -10.51 27.86
N ARG A 25 26.61 -10.51 28.56
CA ARG A 25 27.77 -9.65 28.29
C ARG A 25 28.55 -10.13 27.07
N ARG A 26 29.01 -9.14 26.30
CA ARG A 26 30.25 -9.02 25.51
C ARG A 26 31.06 -10.30 25.27
N ALA A 27 31.25 -10.62 23.99
CA ALA A 27 32.54 -11.05 23.47
C ALA A 27 32.92 -10.10 22.32
N GLU A 28 34.06 -9.44 22.45
CA GLU A 28 34.70 -8.63 21.41
C GLU A 28 35.37 -9.58 20.41
N ALA A 29 35.06 -9.42 19.12
CA ALA A 29 35.91 -9.82 18.02
C ALA A 29 35.69 -8.79 16.89
N MET A 30 36.74 -8.02 16.60
CA MET A 30 36.80 -7.01 15.54
C MET A 30 37.49 -7.62 14.31
N GLU A 31 37.04 -7.16 13.12
CA GLU A 31 37.51 -7.44 11.75
C GLU A 31 37.23 -8.87 11.22
N VAL A 32 36.49 -9.07 10.12
CA VAL A 32 36.50 -8.36 8.82
C VAL A 32 35.06 -8.24 8.28
N MET A 33 34.62 -7.03 7.91
CA MET A 33 33.41 -6.85 7.08
C MET A 33 33.68 -7.33 5.66
N GLN A 34 33.32 -8.58 5.36
CA GLN A 34 33.21 -9.02 3.97
C GLN A 34 31.86 -8.55 3.44
N ALA A 35 31.87 -7.56 2.54
CA ALA A 35 30.67 -7.08 1.85
C ALA A 35 29.97 -8.27 1.14
N ALA A 36 28.65 -8.36 1.28
CA ALA A 36 27.84 -9.30 0.51
C ALA A 36 28.09 -9.09 -1.01
N PRO A 37 28.12 -10.16 -1.84
CA PRO A 37 28.39 -10.00 -3.27
C PRO A 37 27.25 -9.23 -3.94
N ILE A 38 27.56 -8.07 -4.51
CA ILE A 38 26.65 -7.32 -5.38
C ILE A 38 26.34 -8.21 -6.58
N ARG A 39 25.10 -8.73 -6.70
CA ARG A 39 24.68 -9.49 -7.88
C ARG A 39 24.15 -8.50 -8.93
N TYR A 40 24.84 -8.43 -10.04
CA TYR A 40 24.48 -7.67 -11.24
C TYR A 40 24.58 -8.61 -12.45
N SER A 41 23.82 -8.34 -13.52
CA SER A 41 23.86 -9.13 -14.76
C SER A 41 24.07 -8.24 -15.98
N CYS A 42 24.90 -8.72 -16.90
CA CYS A 42 25.19 -8.12 -18.19
C CYS A 42 25.26 -9.23 -19.26
N VAL A 43 24.27 -9.27 -20.15
CA VAL A 43 24.27 -10.16 -21.32
C VAL A 43 25.01 -9.47 -22.47
N VAL A 44 26.10 -10.06 -22.93
CA VAL A 44 26.95 -9.44 -23.96
C VAL A 44 26.40 -9.74 -25.35
N GLU A 45 26.17 -8.68 -26.11
CA GLU A 45 25.83 -8.70 -27.53
C GLU A 45 27.10 -8.42 -28.34
N ASP A 46 27.45 -9.33 -29.26
CA ASP A 46 28.59 -9.18 -30.15
C ASP A 46 28.21 -8.42 -31.43
N GLY A 47 29.12 -7.60 -31.94
CA GLY A 47 28.97 -6.94 -33.25
C GLY A 47 28.15 -5.66 -33.22
N PHE A 48 27.79 -5.17 -32.04
CA PHE A 48 26.99 -3.96 -31.85
C PHE A 48 27.71 -2.98 -30.92
N ASP A 49 27.81 -1.74 -31.37
CA ASP A 49 28.29 -0.60 -30.60
C ASP A 49 27.10 0.24 -30.15
N TYR A 50 26.97 0.46 -28.85
CA TYR A 50 26.01 1.44 -28.36
C TYR A 50 26.66 2.81 -28.53
N VAL A 51 26.02 3.71 -29.26
CA VAL A 51 26.60 5.03 -29.56
C VAL A 51 25.90 6.12 -28.77
N GLY A 52 26.72 7.04 -28.23
CA GLY A 52 26.25 8.17 -27.43
C GLY A 52 25.94 7.81 -25.98
N LYS A 53 25.60 8.86 -25.21
CA LYS A 53 25.28 8.78 -23.76
C LYS A 53 26.42 8.20 -22.91
N ASP A 54 27.66 8.34 -23.38
CA ASP A 54 28.86 7.97 -22.63
C ASP A 54 28.99 8.81 -21.35
N ILE A 55 29.14 8.13 -20.21
CA ILE A 55 29.41 8.72 -18.91
C ILE A 55 30.92 8.89 -18.76
N LYS A 56 31.64 7.78 -18.93
CA LYS A 56 33.11 7.70 -18.86
C LYS A 56 33.60 6.44 -19.56
N ASN A 57 34.87 6.41 -19.92
CA ASN A 57 35.54 5.20 -20.38
C ASN A 57 36.53 4.70 -19.33
N VAL A 58 36.69 3.37 -19.26
CA VAL A 58 37.61 2.70 -18.36
C VAL A 58 38.39 1.67 -19.16
N GLN A 59 39.72 1.69 -19.06
CA GLN A 59 40.56 0.66 -19.66
C GLN A 59 40.42 -0.63 -18.84
N ALA A 60 39.81 -1.65 -19.43
CA ALA A 60 39.52 -2.90 -18.76
C ALA A 60 39.28 -4.03 -19.78
N PRO A 61 39.59 -5.28 -19.41
CA PRO A 61 39.23 -6.44 -20.24
C PRO A 61 37.70 -6.60 -20.28
N LEU A 62 37.17 -7.16 -21.37
CA LEU A 62 35.72 -7.34 -21.61
C LEU A 62 34.94 -7.83 -20.39
N GLY A 63 35.44 -8.87 -19.71
CA GLY A 63 34.78 -9.48 -18.54
C GLY A 63 34.66 -8.56 -17.31
N LYS A 64 35.32 -7.40 -17.32
CA LYS A 64 35.27 -6.41 -16.24
C LYS A 64 34.33 -5.24 -16.52
N CYS A 65 33.88 -5.02 -17.76
CA CYS A 65 33.01 -3.88 -18.08
C CYS A 65 31.71 -3.85 -17.27
N CYS A 66 31.15 -5.03 -17.01
CA CYS A 66 29.94 -5.14 -16.20
C CYS A 66 30.16 -4.70 -14.74
N GLN A 67 31.32 -5.05 -14.16
CA GLN A 67 31.72 -4.62 -12.83
C GLN A 67 31.98 -3.12 -12.78
N GLU A 68 32.66 -2.58 -13.80
CA GLU A 68 32.93 -1.14 -13.91
C GLU A 68 31.63 -0.33 -14.03
N CYS A 69 30.64 -0.85 -14.77
CA CYS A 69 29.31 -0.25 -14.83
C CYS A 69 28.58 -0.33 -13.49
N ALA A 70 28.70 -1.45 -12.75
CA ALA A 70 28.10 -1.59 -11.42
C ALA A 70 28.58 -0.55 -10.41
N ASN A 71 29.82 -0.08 -10.56
CA ASN A 71 30.43 0.93 -9.69
C ASN A 71 30.01 2.37 -10.05
N VAL A 72 29.18 2.55 -11.08
CA VAL A 72 28.73 3.86 -11.56
C VAL A 72 27.21 3.93 -11.40
N PRO A 73 26.68 4.71 -10.44
CA PRO A 73 25.25 4.76 -10.15
C PRO A 73 24.35 5.10 -11.35
N GLU A 74 24.87 5.87 -12.31
CA GLU A 74 24.16 6.30 -13.51
C GLU A 74 24.37 5.37 -14.71
N CYS A 75 25.15 4.29 -14.59
CA CYS A 75 25.45 3.39 -15.70
C CYS A 75 24.34 2.36 -15.90
N ALA A 76 23.73 2.36 -17.09
CA ALA A 76 22.69 1.42 -17.48
C ALA A 76 23.11 0.54 -18.67
N ALA A 77 24.20 0.88 -19.35
CA ALA A 77 24.73 0.11 -20.47
C ALA A 77 26.25 0.33 -20.62
N TRP A 78 26.90 -0.55 -21.37
CA TRP A 78 28.30 -0.36 -21.72
C TRP A 78 28.61 -0.97 -23.09
N THR A 79 29.66 -0.46 -23.73
CA THR A 79 30.26 -1.05 -24.94
C THR A 79 31.74 -1.26 -24.71
N TRP A 80 32.25 -2.41 -25.11
CA TRP A 80 33.66 -2.74 -25.09
C TRP A 80 34.21 -2.76 -26.52
N THR A 81 35.42 -2.23 -26.68
CA THR A 81 36.20 -2.27 -27.93
C THR A 81 37.64 -2.63 -27.62
N ASP A 82 38.39 -3.08 -28.63
CA ASP A 82 39.83 -3.37 -28.54
C ASP A 82 40.73 -2.12 -28.46
N PHE A 83 40.13 -0.92 -28.50
CA PHE A 83 40.82 0.35 -28.32
C PHE A 83 41.72 0.36 -27.08
N ASN A 84 42.99 0.77 -27.25
CA ASN A 84 44.03 0.80 -26.20
C ASN A 84 44.20 -0.52 -25.41
N GLY A 85 44.03 -1.67 -26.08
CA GLY A 85 44.16 -2.99 -25.43
C GLY A 85 42.93 -3.41 -24.63
N GLY A 86 41.79 -2.72 -24.80
CA GLY A 86 40.52 -3.02 -24.17
C GLY A 86 39.97 -1.82 -23.40
N THR A 87 38.90 -1.22 -23.92
CA THR A 87 38.23 -0.08 -23.31
C THR A 87 36.75 -0.34 -23.15
N CYS A 88 36.22 -0.15 -21.93
CA CYS A 88 34.80 -0.17 -21.60
C CYS A 88 34.26 1.26 -21.61
N TRP A 89 33.39 1.57 -22.57
CA TRP A 89 32.66 2.81 -22.73
C TRP A 89 31.33 2.71 -21.96
N LEU A 90 31.28 3.23 -20.73
CA LEU A 90 30.14 3.15 -19.82
C LEU A 90 29.11 4.22 -20.16
N LYS A 91 27.82 3.87 -20.15
CA LYS A 91 26.73 4.70 -20.69
C LYS A 91 25.54 4.77 -19.76
N SER A 92 24.84 5.90 -19.82
CA SER A 92 23.66 6.13 -18.97
C SER A 92 22.38 5.48 -19.49
N THR A 93 22.30 5.19 -20.79
CA THR A 93 21.20 4.45 -21.43
C THR A 93 21.67 3.75 -22.71
N ARG A 94 20.87 2.81 -23.23
CA ARG A 94 20.99 2.28 -24.60
C ARG A 94 20.08 3.12 -25.51
N ASP A 95 20.68 4.00 -26.32
CA ASP A 95 19.92 4.97 -27.13
C ASP A 95 20.24 4.78 -28.63
N GLY A 96 21.51 4.86 -29.04
CA GLY A 96 21.94 4.55 -30.41
C GLY A 96 22.63 3.19 -30.50
N ILE A 97 22.40 2.45 -31.59
CA ILE A 97 23.09 1.18 -31.89
C ILE A 97 23.65 1.26 -33.30
N VAL A 98 24.94 0.97 -33.46
CA VAL A 98 25.63 0.86 -34.74
C VAL A 98 26.23 -0.52 -34.87
N VAL A 99 26.15 -1.10 -36.07
CA VAL A 99 26.84 -2.37 -36.36
C VAL A 99 28.33 -2.12 -36.38
N ASN A 100 29.06 -2.76 -35.48
CA ASN A 100 30.51 -2.70 -35.38
C ASN A 100 31.03 -4.09 -35.00
N PRO A 101 31.61 -4.86 -35.94
CA PRO A 101 32.09 -6.22 -35.68
C PRO A 101 33.13 -6.33 -34.55
N GLY A 102 33.84 -5.25 -34.23
CA GLY A 102 34.83 -5.20 -33.15
C GLY A 102 34.26 -4.81 -31.78
N ALA A 103 32.99 -4.40 -31.72
CA ALA A 103 32.35 -3.96 -30.49
C ALA A 103 31.55 -5.09 -29.82
N LYS A 104 31.53 -5.05 -28.49
CA LYS A 104 30.73 -5.95 -27.65
C LYS A 104 29.98 -5.13 -26.61
N SER A 105 28.66 -5.16 -26.60
CA SER A 105 27.85 -4.27 -25.77
C SER A 105 26.94 -5.03 -24.81
N SER A 106 26.49 -4.39 -23.74
CA SER A 106 25.55 -5.01 -22.81
C SER A 106 24.73 -3.97 -22.04
N LEU A 107 23.52 -4.36 -21.66
CA LEU A 107 22.72 -3.65 -20.67
C LEU A 107 23.13 -4.08 -19.25
N PHE A 108 23.27 -3.10 -18.37
CA PHE A 108 23.53 -3.35 -16.96
C PHE A 108 22.20 -3.47 -16.20
N THR A 109 22.00 -4.62 -15.54
CA THR A 109 20.83 -4.88 -14.71
C THR A 109 21.26 -5.17 -13.27
N ASN A 110 20.80 -4.34 -12.34
CA ASN A 110 21.05 -4.56 -10.92
C ASN A 110 20.12 -5.68 -10.43
N SER A 111 20.66 -6.80 -9.96
CA SER A 111 19.87 -8.01 -9.62
C SER A 111 19.19 -7.93 -8.25
N LEU A 112 18.80 -6.73 -7.81
CA LEU A 112 18.01 -6.51 -6.59
C LEU A 112 16.49 -6.74 -6.79
N GLU A 113 16.06 -7.23 -7.95
CA GLU A 113 14.72 -7.79 -8.16
C GLU A 113 14.82 -9.31 -8.32
N ILE A 114 14.56 -10.04 -7.22
CA ILE A 114 14.42 -11.49 -7.21
C ILE A 114 13.23 -11.87 -8.11
N ALA A 115 13.51 -12.31 -9.32
CA ALA A 115 12.47 -12.59 -10.31
C ALA A 115 12.03 -14.07 -10.38
N CYS A 116 12.74 -15.06 -9.82
CA CYS A 116 12.33 -16.49 -10.01
C CYS A 116 12.68 -17.44 -8.85
N LEU A 117 12.78 -16.96 -7.60
CA LEU A 117 13.20 -17.80 -6.46
C LEU A 117 12.03 -18.49 -5.72
N ASN A 118 10.81 -17.96 -5.82
CA ASN A 118 9.64 -18.50 -5.13
C ASN A 118 9.01 -19.63 -5.97
N ARG A 119 9.61 -20.82 -5.92
CA ARG A 119 9.11 -22.01 -6.60
C ARG A 119 8.07 -22.73 -5.75
N GLU A 120 6.91 -22.99 -6.34
CA GLU A 120 5.86 -23.83 -5.77
C GLU A 120 5.88 -25.19 -6.47
N ASN A 121 6.38 -26.20 -5.75
CA ASN A 121 6.36 -27.58 -6.23
C ASN A 121 4.96 -28.17 -6.09
N ASP A 122 4.59 -29.04 -7.03
CA ASP A 122 3.30 -29.72 -7.09
C ASP A 122 2.10 -28.76 -7.14
N VAL A 123 2.29 -27.57 -7.71
CA VAL A 123 1.26 -26.53 -7.86
C VAL A 123 1.27 -26.01 -9.29
N ASP A 124 0.12 -26.05 -9.94
CA ASP A 124 -0.16 -25.45 -11.24
C ASP A 124 -0.84 -24.09 -11.04
N PHE A 125 -0.42 -23.07 -11.79
CA PHE A 125 -1.11 -21.78 -11.83
C PHE A 125 -2.13 -21.82 -12.97
N GLU A 126 -3.30 -22.44 -12.79
CA GLU A 126 -4.22 -22.70 -13.90
C GLU A 126 -4.69 -21.44 -14.64
N GLY A 127 -4.65 -21.51 -15.98
CA GLY A 127 -5.10 -20.46 -16.89
C GLY A 127 -4.07 -19.35 -17.14
N GLN A 128 -4.52 -18.29 -17.80
CA GLN A 128 -3.70 -17.11 -18.13
C GLN A 128 -2.47 -17.39 -19.00
N ASP A 129 -2.41 -18.57 -19.64
CA ASP A 129 -1.36 -18.94 -20.58
C ASP A 129 -1.35 -18.01 -21.79
N ILE A 130 -0.20 -17.41 -22.05
CA ILE A 130 0.06 -16.55 -23.22
C ILE A 130 0.94 -17.24 -24.26
N GLY A 131 1.44 -18.43 -23.93
CA GLY A 131 2.23 -19.25 -24.82
C GLY A 131 2.98 -20.32 -24.06
N ASN A 132 3.67 -21.19 -24.78
CA ASN A 132 4.51 -22.22 -24.20
C ASN A 132 5.83 -22.36 -24.96
N VAL A 133 6.86 -22.81 -24.27
CA VAL A 133 8.21 -22.92 -24.82
C VAL A 133 8.97 -24.06 -24.14
N GLN A 134 9.80 -24.76 -24.90
CA GLN A 134 10.60 -25.88 -24.40
C GLN A 134 11.72 -25.40 -23.45
N SER A 135 11.90 -26.10 -22.34
CA SER A 135 13.02 -25.93 -21.40
C SER A 135 13.26 -27.22 -20.64
N SER A 136 14.49 -27.72 -20.67
CA SER A 136 14.89 -28.97 -20.00
C SER A 136 14.80 -28.92 -18.47
N ASP A 137 14.74 -27.71 -17.90
CA ASP A 137 14.66 -27.49 -16.46
C ASP A 137 13.81 -26.26 -16.13
N VAL A 138 13.37 -26.21 -14.87
CA VAL A 138 12.54 -25.12 -14.31
C VAL A 138 13.25 -23.77 -14.40
N GLY A 139 14.57 -23.72 -14.22
CA GLY A 139 15.35 -22.49 -14.25
C GLY A 139 15.34 -21.83 -15.63
N GLY A 140 15.49 -22.61 -16.70
CA GLY A 140 15.45 -22.12 -18.08
C GLY A 140 14.13 -21.47 -18.49
N CYS A 141 13.02 -21.76 -17.80
CA CYS A 141 11.75 -21.06 -18.00
C CYS A 141 11.77 -19.61 -17.55
N CYS A 142 12.60 -19.28 -16.56
CA CYS A 142 12.74 -17.93 -16.05
C CYS A 142 13.19 -16.96 -17.15
N ASP A 143 14.25 -17.32 -17.87
CA ASP A 143 14.80 -16.46 -18.93
C ASP A 143 13.85 -16.39 -20.14
N LYS A 144 13.15 -17.47 -20.43
CA LYS A 144 12.15 -17.48 -21.50
C LYS A 144 10.94 -16.60 -21.16
N CYS A 145 10.49 -16.62 -19.91
CA CYS A 145 9.42 -15.74 -19.45
C CYS A 145 9.88 -14.27 -19.45
N ARG A 146 11.10 -13.97 -18.98
CA ARG A 146 11.66 -12.60 -19.02
C ARG A 146 11.72 -11.99 -20.41
N ASN A 147 12.03 -12.81 -21.40
CA ASN A 147 12.13 -12.39 -22.80
C ASN A 147 10.78 -12.42 -23.54
N THR A 148 9.70 -12.83 -22.87
CA THR A 148 8.35 -12.88 -23.45
C THR A 148 7.52 -11.70 -22.95
N LEU A 149 7.17 -10.79 -23.86
CA LEU A 149 6.32 -9.64 -23.55
C LEU A 149 5.02 -10.09 -22.89
N GLY A 150 4.71 -9.51 -21.73
CA GLY A 150 3.51 -9.82 -20.97
C GLY A 150 3.59 -11.04 -20.05
N CYS A 151 4.68 -11.81 -20.05
CA CYS A 151 4.84 -12.94 -19.13
C CYS A 151 5.10 -12.44 -17.70
N ARG A 152 4.32 -12.92 -16.73
CA ARG A 152 4.44 -12.59 -15.29
C ARG A 152 4.63 -13.81 -14.40
N ALA A 153 4.28 -14.99 -14.87
CA ALA A 153 4.47 -16.26 -14.18
C ALA A 153 4.67 -17.39 -15.20
N TYR A 154 5.14 -18.55 -14.75
CA TYR A 154 5.15 -19.75 -15.58
C TYR A 154 4.93 -21.00 -14.74
N THR A 155 4.48 -22.07 -15.40
CA THR A 155 4.46 -23.43 -14.83
C THR A 155 5.31 -24.32 -15.70
N TRP A 156 6.29 -24.98 -15.12
CA TRP A 156 7.10 -25.99 -15.79
C TRP A 156 6.51 -27.38 -15.55
N THR A 157 6.52 -28.19 -16.60
CA THR A 157 6.08 -29.60 -16.59
C THR A 157 7.11 -30.45 -17.34
N ASP A 158 7.15 -31.75 -17.06
CA ASP A 158 7.98 -32.74 -17.76
C ASP A 158 7.47 -33.09 -19.18
N PHE A 159 6.36 -32.47 -19.61
CA PHE A 159 5.78 -32.66 -20.92
C PHE A 159 6.80 -32.42 -22.05
N ASN A 160 6.90 -33.38 -22.98
CA ASN A 160 7.82 -33.36 -24.12
C ASN A 160 9.31 -33.16 -23.75
N GLY A 161 9.75 -33.64 -22.59
CA GLY A 161 11.14 -33.46 -22.13
C GLY A 161 11.37 -32.12 -21.42
N GLY A 162 10.31 -31.38 -21.13
CA GLY A 162 10.35 -30.13 -20.36
C GLY A 162 9.67 -28.98 -21.10
N THR A 163 8.51 -28.54 -20.59
CA THR A 163 7.74 -27.42 -21.19
C THR A 163 7.43 -26.36 -20.15
N CYS A 164 7.72 -25.10 -20.49
CA CYS A 164 7.27 -23.91 -19.78
C CYS A 164 5.96 -23.42 -20.35
N TRP A 165 4.93 -23.38 -19.52
CA TRP A 165 3.65 -22.75 -19.82
C TRP A 165 3.70 -21.32 -19.29
N LEU A 166 3.95 -20.35 -20.17
CA LEU A 166 4.16 -18.93 -19.87
C LEU A 166 2.82 -18.24 -19.65
N LYS A 167 2.71 -17.42 -18.59
CA LYS A 167 1.44 -16.87 -18.13
C LYS A 167 1.49 -15.37 -17.96
N SER A 168 0.40 -14.69 -18.28
CA SER A 168 0.26 -13.23 -18.12
C SER A 168 0.10 -12.77 -16.67
N SER A 169 -0.23 -13.66 -15.75
CA SER A 169 -0.40 -13.43 -14.31
C SER A 169 -0.41 -14.76 -13.54
N VAL A 170 -0.31 -14.71 -12.20
CA VAL A 170 -0.53 -15.89 -11.35
C VAL A 170 -2.03 -16.24 -11.37
N GLY A 171 -2.36 -17.39 -11.96
CA GLY A 171 -3.71 -17.95 -12.01
C GLY A 171 -4.15 -18.58 -10.68
N GLN A 172 -5.19 -19.41 -10.72
CA GLN A 172 -5.59 -20.16 -9.54
C GLN A 172 -4.53 -21.22 -9.22
N ALA A 173 -3.95 -21.18 -8.01
CA ALA A 173 -3.03 -22.20 -7.54
C ALA A 173 -3.79 -23.51 -7.25
N VAL A 174 -3.57 -24.53 -8.08
CA VAL A 174 -4.17 -25.86 -7.96
C VAL A 174 -3.08 -26.88 -7.70
N ARG A 175 -3.28 -27.71 -6.68
CA ARG A 175 -2.32 -28.78 -6.37
C ARG A 175 -2.30 -29.83 -7.48
N LYS A 176 -1.15 -30.00 -8.12
CA LYS A 176 -0.93 -30.94 -9.23
C LYS A 176 0.47 -31.54 -9.13
N PRO A 177 0.60 -32.81 -8.72
CA PRO A 177 1.92 -33.43 -8.56
C PRO A 177 2.76 -33.43 -9.84
N GLY A 178 4.06 -33.17 -9.71
CA GLY A 178 5.04 -33.26 -10.80
C GLY A 178 5.22 -31.98 -11.62
N VAL A 179 4.56 -30.88 -11.26
CA VAL A 179 4.74 -29.57 -11.90
C VAL A 179 5.41 -28.59 -10.96
N VAL A 180 6.08 -27.57 -11.49
CA VAL A 180 6.70 -26.50 -10.69
C VAL A 180 6.27 -25.14 -11.23
N SER A 181 5.55 -24.37 -10.42
CA SER A 181 5.14 -23.01 -10.78
C SER A 181 6.03 -21.97 -10.13
N VAL A 182 6.30 -20.88 -10.86
CA VAL A 182 7.15 -19.80 -10.41
C VAL A 182 6.55 -18.48 -10.88
N GLU A 183 6.42 -17.54 -9.96
CA GLU A 183 6.11 -16.16 -10.31
C GLU A 183 7.41 -15.51 -10.82
N ALA A 184 7.45 -15.20 -12.12
CA ALA A 184 8.65 -14.72 -12.83
C ALA A 184 8.91 -13.22 -12.62
N PHE A 185 7.91 -12.52 -12.08
CA PHE A 185 8.01 -11.18 -11.56
C PHE A 185 7.14 -11.19 -10.30
N PRO A 186 7.69 -11.13 -9.07
CA PRO A 186 6.85 -11.04 -7.90
C PRO A 186 5.85 -9.91 -8.12
N ARG A 187 4.59 -10.08 -7.66
CA ARG A 187 3.65 -8.96 -7.51
C ARG A 187 4.47 -7.77 -7.06
N ALA A 188 4.40 -6.70 -7.86
CA ALA A 188 5.08 -5.45 -7.58
C ALA A 188 5.04 -5.23 -6.08
N ASP A 189 6.23 -5.14 -5.50
CA ASP A 189 6.41 -4.71 -4.13
C ASP A 189 5.36 -3.63 -3.86
N PRO A 190 4.54 -3.75 -2.80
CA PRO A 190 3.60 -2.70 -2.44
C PRO A 190 4.28 -1.33 -2.23
N THR A 191 5.62 -1.26 -2.26
CA THR A 191 6.44 -0.06 -2.24
C THR A 191 7.07 0.36 -3.60
N SER A 192 6.81 -0.33 -4.72
CA SER A 192 7.29 0.11 -6.06
C SER A 192 6.38 1.18 -6.69
N ASP A 193 6.77 2.40 -6.37
CA ASP A 193 6.28 3.72 -6.73
C ASP A 193 6.47 4.11 -8.22
N ARG A 194 5.84 3.40 -9.19
CA ARG A 194 6.06 3.64 -10.65
C ARG A 194 4.77 3.78 -11.48
N CYS A 195 4.75 4.80 -12.35
CA CYS A 195 3.74 4.92 -13.41
C CYS A 195 3.94 3.80 -14.45
N VAL A 196 2.87 3.09 -14.81
CA VAL A 196 2.91 2.07 -15.88
C VAL A 196 2.55 2.75 -17.20
N LEU A 197 3.52 2.87 -18.10
CA LEU A 197 3.34 3.55 -19.38
C LEU A 197 2.57 2.67 -20.37
N GLU A 198 1.58 3.27 -21.03
CA GLU A 198 0.73 2.72 -22.07
C GLU A 198 1.01 3.48 -23.37
N ASN A 199 1.69 2.84 -24.32
CA ASN A 199 2.03 3.44 -25.61
C ASN A 199 0.84 3.39 -26.57
N GLY A 200 0.71 4.41 -27.42
CA GLY A 200 -0.30 4.45 -28.49
C GLY A 200 -1.71 4.79 -28.00
N VAL A 201 -1.82 5.38 -26.81
CA VAL A 201 -3.08 5.62 -26.12
C VAL A 201 -3.09 7.02 -25.53
N ASP A 202 -4.19 7.73 -25.73
CA ASP A 202 -4.49 9.03 -25.13
C ASP A 202 -5.67 8.90 -24.16
N PHE A 203 -5.51 9.42 -22.95
CA PHE A 203 -6.62 9.65 -22.04
C PHE A 203 -7.25 11.01 -22.39
N VAL A 204 -8.51 11.05 -22.81
CA VAL A 204 -9.16 12.28 -23.25
C VAL A 204 -10.03 12.86 -22.13
N GLY A 205 -9.79 14.13 -21.80
CA GLY A 205 -10.51 14.89 -20.78
C GLY A 205 -9.89 14.76 -19.38
N ASN A 206 -10.57 15.36 -18.39
CA ASN A 206 -10.12 15.46 -17.00
C ASN A 206 -8.78 16.21 -16.82
N ASP A 207 -8.40 17.07 -17.77
CA ASP A 207 -7.17 17.84 -17.70
C ASP A 207 -7.21 18.86 -16.55
N VAL A 208 -6.26 18.77 -15.63
CA VAL A 208 -6.03 19.72 -14.54
C VAL A 208 -4.93 20.73 -14.87
N GLY A 209 -4.22 20.51 -15.97
CA GLY A 209 -3.18 21.40 -16.47
C GLY A 209 -2.25 20.68 -17.43
N SER A 210 -1.19 21.37 -17.83
CA SER A 210 -0.11 20.77 -18.61
C SER A 210 1.23 21.33 -18.21
N ALA A 211 2.29 20.60 -18.52
CA ALA A 211 3.65 20.97 -18.23
C ALA A 211 4.61 20.45 -19.31
N PRO A 212 5.74 21.12 -19.57
CA PRO A 212 6.75 20.58 -20.47
C PRO A 212 7.39 19.33 -19.87
N ALA A 213 7.59 18.31 -20.68
CA ALA A 213 8.32 17.09 -20.32
C ALA A 213 8.94 16.47 -21.56
N LYS A 214 10.23 16.14 -21.54
CA LYS A 214 10.96 15.60 -22.70
C LYS A 214 10.65 14.13 -22.98
N SER A 215 10.00 13.45 -22.03
CA SER A 215 9.60 12.04 -22.18
C SER A 215 8.37 11.72 -21.31
N ALA A 216 7.70 10.60 -21.63
CA ALA A 216 6.62 10.07 -20.81
C ALA A 216 7.07 9.68 -19.39
N GLY A 217 8.32 9.24 -19.22
CA GLY A 217 8.91 8.98 -17.90
C GLY A 217 9.11 10.26 -17.07
N GLU A 218 9.51 11.35 -17.70
CA GLU A 218 9.58 12.67 -17.06
C GLU A 218 8.17 13.17 -16.72
N CYS A 219 7.20 12.98 -17.61
CA CYS A 219 5.80 13.31 -17.39
C CYS A 219 5.20 12.59 -16.16
N CYS A 220 5.60 11.33 -15.90
CA CYS A 220 5.29 10.64 -14.65
C CYS A 220 5.79 11.39 -13.41
N SER A 221 7.03 11.88 -13.44
CA SER A 221 7.60 12.64 -12.33
C SER A 221 6.89 13.98 -12.12
N VAL A 222 6.53 14.66 -13.21
CA VAL A 222 5.79 15.92 -13.19
C VAL A 222 4.38 15.73 -12.64
N CYS A 223 3.64 14.73 -13.13
CA CYS A 223 2.32 14.41 -12.63
C CYS A 223 2.34 14.01 -11.14
N ARG A 224 3.35 13.27 -10.69
CA ARG A 224 3.49 12.93 -9.26
C ARG A 224 3.67 14.15 -8.35
N LYS A 225 4.32 15.21 -8.83
CA LYS A 225 4.48 16.47 -8.08
C LYS A 225 3.22 17.31 -8.05
N HIS A 226 2.28 17.10 -8.97
CA HIS A 226 1.07 17.91 -9.07
C HIS A 226 -0.05 17.36 -8.16
N GLU A 227 -0.60 18.24 -7.32
CA GLU A 227 -1.54 17.83 -6.27
C GLU A 227 -2.83 17.18 -6.80
N GLN A 228 -3.24 17.56 -8.00
CA GLN A 228 -4.48 17.09 -8.60
C GLN A 228 -4.26 16.06 -9.72
N CYS A 229 -3.02 15.62 -9.97
CA CYS A 229 -2.74 14.73 -11.09
C CYS A 229 -2.70 13.24 -10.67
N ARG A 230 -3.64 12.46 -11.21
CA ARG A 230 -3.81 11.00 -10.99
C ARG A 230 -3.58 10.18 -12.27
N ALA A 231 -3.52 10.82 -13.42
CA ALA A 231 -3.14 10.23 -14.70
C ALA A 231 -2.50 11.29 -15.59
N PHE A 232 -1.79 10.87 -16.63
CA PHE A 232 -1.29 11.79 -17.64
C PHE A 232 -1.34 11.19 -19.03
N THR A 233 -1.38 12.05 -20.03
CA THR A 233 -0.99 11.74 -21.41
C THR A 233 0.26 12.56 -21.73
N TRP A 234 1.29 11.94 -22.26
CA TRP A 234 2.44 12.63 -22.84
C TRP A 234 2.35 12.58 -24.36
N THR A 235 2.61 13.71 -25.02
CA THR A 235 2.73 13.80 -26.49
C THR A 235 3.97 14.61 -26.89
N ALA A 236 4.42 14.45 -28.13
CA ALA A 236 5.54 15.22 -28.70
C ALA A 236 5.21 16.70 -28.97
N TYR A 237 3.99 17.16 -28.63
CA TYR A 237 3.55 18.54 -28.84
C TYR A 237 4.49 19.54 -28.16
N ASN A 238 4.87 20.62 -28.87
CA ASN A 238 5.79 21.65 -28.41
C ASN A 238 7.14 21.13 -27.85
N GLY A 239 7.68 20.06 -28.42
CA GLY A 239 8.95 19.46 -27.97
C GLY A 239 8.80 18.55 -26.74
N GLY A 240 7.55 18.19 -26.40
CA GLY A 240 7.21 17.30 -25.30
C GLY A 240 6.27 17.98 -24.30
N THR A 241 5.00 17.61 -24.33
CA THR A 241 3.97 18.13 -23.42
C THR A 241 3.38 17.00 -22.59
N CYS A 242 3.34 17.22 -21.28
CA CYS A 242 2.70 16.38 -20.28
C CYS A 242 1.33 16.96 -19.93
N TRP A 243 0.27 16.31 -20.39
CA TRP A 243 -1.12 16.68 -20.10
C TRP A 243 -1.55 16.01 -18.80
N LEU A 244 -1.61 16.79 -17.72
CA LEU A 244 -1.88 16.35 -16.36
C LEU A 244 -3.38 16.18 -16.15
N LYS A 245 -3.81 15.06 -15.60
CA LYS A 245 -5.24 14.73 -15.48
C LYS A 245 -5.63 14.34 -14.06
N SER A 246 -6.83 14.77 -13.65
CA SER A 246 -7.42 14.39 -12.37
C SER A 246 -7.87 12.95 -12.29
N ASP A 247 -8.10 12.28 -13.42
CA ASP A 247 -8.39 10.85 -13.50
C ASP A 247 -8.18 10.35 -14.95
N VAL A 248 -8.32 9.04 -15.18
CA VAL A 248 -8.36 8.47 -16.53
C VAL A 248 -9.68 8.85 -17.20
N GLY A 249 -9.61 9.68 -18.23
CA GLY A 249 -10.75 9.99 -19.09
C GLY A 249 -11.04 8.90 -20.13
N SER A 250 -11.71 9.28 -21.22
CA SER A 250 -11.99 8.35 -22.32
C SER A 250 -10.69 7.88 -22.96
N VAL A 251 -10.49 6.58 -23.07
CA VAL A 251 -9.27 5.99 -23.64
C VAL A 251 -9.43 5.94 -25.16
N VAL A 252 -8.64 6.73 -25.88
CA VAL A 252 -8.66 6.81 -27.35
C VAL A 252 -7.32 6.33 -27.91
N ALA A 253 -7.37 5.51 -28.96
CA ALA A 253 -6.16 5.10 -29.66
C ALA A 253 -5.50 6.32 -30.33
N ASN A 254 -4.25 6.57 -29.97
CA ASN A 254 -3.44 7.65 -30.54
C ASN A 254 -1.97 7.19 -30.57
N PRO A 255 -1.45 6.78 -31.74
CA PRO A 255 -0.09 6.26 -31.89
C PRO A 255 1.02 7.17 -31.34
N ASP A 256 0.77 8.49 -31.30
CA ASP A 256 1.74 9.50 -30.90
C ASP A 256 1.65 9.88 -29.40
N ALA A 257 0.77 9.21 -28.65
CA ALA A 257 0.54 9.46 -27.24
C ALA A 257 1.05 8.30 -26.37
N VAL A 258 1.65 8.66 -25.23
CA VAL A 258 2.02 7.71 -24.18
C VAL A 258 1.34 8.13 -22.89
N SER A 259 0.39 7.32 -22.43
CA SER A 259 -0.38 7.61 -21.23
C SER A 259 0.08 6.78 -20.06
N ALA A 260 -0.21 7.22 -18.84
CA ALA A 260 -0.06 6.36 -17.69
C ALA A 260 -1.02 6.76 -16.58
N ARG A 261 -1.52 5.75 -15.87
CA ARG A 261 -2.07 5.95 -14.54
C ARG A 261 -0.90 6.23 -13.61
N THR A 262 -0.96 7.34 -12.89
CA THR A 262 -0.11 7.48 -11.72
C THR A 262 -0.85 6.74 -10.62
N ARG A 263 -0.24 5.66 -10.11
CA ARG A 263 -0.57 5.31 -8.74
C ARG A 263 -0.02 6.46 -7.94
N GLN A 264 -0.87 7.42 -7.66
CA GLN A 264 -0.76 8.17 -6.43
C GLN A 264 -1.11 7.18 -5.32
N GLY A 265 -0.22 6.19 -5.14
CA GLY A 265 0.09 5.79 -3.79
C GLY A 265 0.34 7.10 -3.05
N ASP A 266 -0.01 7.12 -1.79
CA ASP A 266 0.77 7.96 -0.92
C ASP A 266 0.35 9.43 -0.75
N ARG A 267 -0.96 9.71 -0.72
CA ARG A 267 -1.48 10.88 0.03
C ARG A 267 -1.99 10.53 1.42
N CYS A 268 -1.44 11.21 2.42
CA CYS A 268 -2.12 11.41 3.69
C CYS A 268 -2.99 12.66 3.50
N THR A 269 -4.26 12.61 3.88
CA THR A 269 -5.09 13.82 3.94
C THR A 269 -4.61 14.64 5.13
N VAL A 270 -3.96 15.77 4.89
CA VAL A 270 -3.49 16.68 5.93
C VAL A 270 -4.58 17.70 6.24
N ALA A 271 -5.08 17.70 7.47
CA ALA A 271 -5.94 18.73 8.01
C ALA A 271 -5.10 19.79 8.72
N LYS A 272 -5.29 21.06 8.37
CA LYS A 272 -4.68 22.21 9.05
C LYS A 272 -5.48 22.60 10.28
N GLY A 273 -4.82 23.16 11.29
CA GLY A 273 -5.44 23.60 12.54
C GLY A 273 -5.88 22.44 13.43
N VAL A 274 -5.33 21.24 13.24
CA VAL A 274 -5.78 20.02 13.92
C VAL A 274 -4.60 19.29 14.52
N ASP A 275 -4.70 18.99 15.81
CA ASP A 275 -3.76 18.13 16.56
C ASP A 275 -4.47 16.82 16.93
N ILE A 276 -3.89 15.70 16.52
CA ILE A 276 -4.35 14.38 17.00
C ILE A 276 -3.77 14.21 18.39
N VAL A 277 -4.57 13.86 19.39
CA VAL A 277 -4.08 13.84 20.77
C VAL A 277 -3.83 12.42 21.26
N GLY A 278 -2.59 12.17 21.69
CA GLY A 278 -2.16 10.95 22.37
C GLY A 278 -1.65 9.84 21.45
N ARG A 279 -1.08 8.79 22.08
CA ARG A 279 -0.43 7.62 21.45
C ARG A 279 0.71 7.98 20.49
N ASP A 280 1.55 8.91 20.89
CA ASP A 280 2.80 9.19 20.17
C ASP A 280 3.75 8.00 20.28
N VAL A 281 4.10 7.40 19.15
CA VAL A 281 5.06 6.28 19.05
C VAL A 281 6.48 6.75 18.74
N GLY A 282 6.63 8.04 18.44
CA GLY A 282 7.92 8.67 18.22
C GLY A 282 7.75 10.04 17.59
N SER A 283 8.87 10.71 17.38
CA SER A 283 8.90 11.98 16.67
C SER A 283 10.17 12.11 15.83
N MET A 284 10.13 13.00 14.84
CA MET A 284 11.30 13.39 14.07
C MET A 284 11.23 14.87 13.67
N PRO A 285 12.37 15.55 13.47
CA PRO A 285 12.37 16.86 12.85
C PRO A 285 11.87 16.75 11.41
N ALA A 286 10.99 17.68 11.01
CA ALA A 286 10.40 17.73 9.68
C ALA A 286 10.08 19.18 9.32
N ALA A 287 10.56 19.66 8.18
CA ALA A 287 10.30 21.04 7.75
C ALA A 287 8.84 21.30 7.38
N GLU A 288 8.10 20.27 6.99
CA GLU A 288 6.70 20.36 6.56
C GLU A 288 5.92 19.06 6.86
N ALA A 289 4.59 19.16 6.93
CA ALA A 289 3.71 18.01 7.17
C ALA A 289 3.77 16.94 6.08
N GLY A 290 4.18 17.29 4.86
CA GLY A 290 4.41 16.31 3.78
C GLY A 290 5.48 15.28 4.13
N ALA A 291 6.56 15.70 4.80
CA ALA A 291 7.64 14.82 5.24
C ALA A 291 7.18 13.84 6.33
N CYS A 292 6.28 14.27 7.22
CA CYS A 292 5.65 13.40 8.20
C CYS A 292 4.91 12.23 7.59
N CYS A 293 4.16 12.49 6.53
CA CYS A 293 3.37 11.48 5.85
C CYS A 293 4.23 10.34 5.30
N LYS A 294 5.35 10.69 4.65
CA LYS A 294 6.32 9.71 4.14
C LYS A 294 6.96 8.90 5.26
N ALA A 295 7.38 9.57 6.33
CA ALA A 295 8.08 8.91 7.43
C ALA A 295 7.16 8.03 8.27
N CYS A 296 5.90 8.43 8.47
CA CYS A 296 4.91 7.62 9.16
C CYS A 296 4.60 6.33 8.37
N ARG A 297 4.57 6.38 7.03
CA ARG A 297 4.39 5.16 6.21
C ARG A 297 5.51 4.15 6.32
N ALA A 298 6.73 4.61 6.50
CA ALA A 298 7.88 3.73 6.64
C ALA A 298 7.88 2.99 7.99
N ARG A 299 6.86 3.22 8.85
CA ARG A 299 6.74 2.65 10.18
C ARG A 299 5.46 1.84 10.28
N ASP A 300 5.60 0.58 10.70
CA ASP A 300 4.46 -0.31 10.94
C ASP A 300 3.62 0.09 12.17
N ASP A 301 4.19 0.91 13.08
CA ASP A 301 3.55 1.39 14.30
C ASP A 301 2.87 2.76 14.14
N CYS A 302 2.87 3.34 12.93
CA CYS A 302 2.35 4.67 12.67
C CYS A 302 1.13 4.63 11.74
N SER A 303 0.00 5.10 12.26
CA SER A 303 -1.30 5.14 11.57
C SER A 303 -1.81 6.56 11.36
N ALA A 304 -1.24 7.53 12.06
CA ALA A 304 -1.48 8.96 11.85
C ALA A 304 -0.26 9.76 12.32
N PHE A 305 -0.23 11.04 11.98
CA PHE A 305 0.79 11.96 12.48
C PHE A 305 0.19 13.34 12.75
N THR A 306 0.89 14.11 13.59
CA THR A 306 0.69 15.56 13.71
C THR A 306 2.02 16.25 13.52
N TRP A 307 2.07 17.22 12.63
CA TRP A 307 3.16 18.15 12.47
C TRP A 307 2.86 19.44 13.24
N THR A 308 3.88 20.00 13.87
CA THR A 308 3.81 21.30 14.56
C THR A 308 5.08 22.10 14.27
N ASP A 309 5.01 23.41 14.39
CA ASP A 309 6.14 24.34 14.28
C ASP A 309 7.19 24.23 15.40
N PHE A 310 6.95 23.37 16.40
CA PHE A 310 7.86 23.10 17.51
C PHE A 310 9.29 22.79 17.03
N ASN A 311 10.30 23.46 17.59
CA ASN A 311 11.73 23.33 17.25
C ASN A 311 12.07 23.49 15.75
N GLY A 312 11.36 24.36 15.03
CA GLY A 312 11.59 24.58 13.60
C GLY A 312 10.93 23.53 12.70
N GLY A 313 9.94 22.80 13.25
CA GLY A 313 9.19 21.76 12.57
C GLY A 313 9.45 20.39 13.17
N THR A 314 8.47 19.88 13.91
CA THR A 314 8.51 18.55 14.51
C THR A 314 7.30 17.73 14.07
N CYS A 315 7.59 16.51 13.65
CA CYS A 315 6.63 15.48 13.34
C CYS A 315 6.41 14.55 14.52
N TRP A 316 5.15 14.36 14.92
CA TRP A 316 4.74 13.45 15.98
C TRP A 316 3.99 12.26 15.36
N PHE A 317 4.59 11.07 15.42
CA PHE A 317 4.03 9.82 14.88
C PHE A 317 3.07 9.17 15.86
N LYS A 318 1.95 8.63 15.37
CA LYS A 318 0.88 8.12 16.23
C LYS A 318 0.38 6.73 15.84
N ALA A 319 0.19 5.87 16.84
CA ALA A 319 -0.45 4.55 16.71
C ALA A 319 -1.99 4.60 16.72
N GLY A 320 -2.57 5.76 16.38
CA GLY A 320 -4.00 5.93 16.15
C GLY A 320 -4.34 7.37 15.73
N GLY A 321 -5.60 7.62 15.36
CA GLY A 321 -6.03 8.94 14.89
C GLY A 321 -7.49 9.31 15.20
N SER A 322 -8.17 8.60 16.09
CA SER A 322 -9.62 8.76 16.30
C SER A 322 -10.02 9.98 17.14
N ARG A 323 -9.08 10.62 17.85
CA ARG A 323 -9.35 11.80 18.69
C ARG A 323 -8.45 12.95 18.26
N SER A 324 -9.06 13.95 17.64
CA SER A 324 -8.41 15.22 17.33
C SER A 324 -8.99 16.37 18.16
N VAL A 325 -8.16 17.38 18.37
CA VAL A 325 -8.54 18.69 18.91
C VAL A 325 -8.11 19.76 17.91
N GLU A 326 -8.82 20.87 17.93
CA GLU A 326 -8.42 22.04 17.17
C GLU A 326 -7.19 22.67 17.83
N ARG A 327 -6.20 23.02 17.02
CA ARG A 327 -4.96 23.65 17.47
C ARG A 327 -4.33 24.41 16.31
N ASP A 328 -4.27 25.73 16.45
CA ASP A 328 -3.59 26.59 15.48
C ASP A 328 -2.11 26.23 15.36
N GLY A 329 -1.61 26.20 14.12
CA GLY A 329 -0.24 25.82 13.79
C GLY A 329 0.04 24.31 13.75
N ALA A 330 -0.95 23.45 14.06
CA ALA A 330 -0.82 22.00 13.92
C ALA A 330 -1.40 21.51 12.58
N GLU A 331 -0.68 20.60 11.92
CA GLU A 331 -1.13 19.95 10.69
C GLU A 331 -1.13 18.44 10.89
N SER A 332 -2.31 17.79 10.85
CA SER A 332 -2.42 16.36 11.12
C SER A 332 -2.81 15.56 9.89
N GLY A 333 -2.18 14.40 9.70
CA GLY A 333 -2.50 13.48 8.62
C GLY A 333 -2.86 12.09 9.12
N TRP A 334 -3.85 11.48 8.49
CA TRP A 334 -4.21 10.08 8.70
C TRP A 334 -3.69 9.24 7.55
N LEU A 335 -3.06 8.12 7.86
CA LEU A 335 -2.77 7.11 6.85
C LEU A 335 -4.06 6.32 6.63
N ARG A 336 -4.37 5.99 5.36
CA ARG A 336 -5.52 5.12 5.06
C ARG A 336 -5.34 3.83 5.85
N THR A 337 -6.23 3.58 6.81
CA THR A 337 -6.21 2.34 7.61
C THR A 337 -6.30 1.14 6.68
N HIS A 338 -5.28 0.28 6.74
CA HIS A 338 -5.18 -0.91 5.91
C HIS A 338 -6.31 -1.88 6.29
N ILE A 339 -6.91 -2.58 5.32
CA ILE A 339 -8.00 -3.57 5.58
C ILE A 339 -7.57 -4.60 6.63
N VAL A 340 -6.28 -4.98 6.60
CA VAL A 340 -5.66 -5.91 7.55
C VAL A 340 -5.72 -5.37 8.98
N GLU A 341 -5.44 -4.09 9.20
CA GLU A 341 -5.47 -3.47 10.52
C GLU A 341 -6.92 -3.40 11.06
N SER A 342 -7.88 -3.04 10.21
CA SER A 342 -9.31 -3.03 10.57
C SER A 342 -9.81 -4.44 10.95
N THR A 343 -9.37 -5.45 10.20
CA THR A 343 -9.69 -6.86 10.46
C THR A 343 -9.04 -7.37 11.75
N GLY A 344 -7.77 -6.99 11.99
CA GLY A 344 -7.04 -7.30 13.21
C GLY A 344 -7.68 -6.69 14.45
N ASN A 345 -8.07 -5.42 14.38
CA ASN A 345 -8.82 -4.76 15.45
C ASN A 345 -10.17 -5.44 15.68
N GLY A 346 -10.89 -5.83 14.63
CA GLY A 346 -12.11 -6.62 14.73
C GLY A 346 -11.92 -7.97 15.43
N PHE A 347 -10.81 -8.65 15.16
CA PHE A 347 -10.46 -9.88 15.86
C PHE A 347 -10.23 -9.62 17.35
N ILE A 348 -9.45 -8.59 17.71
CA ILE A 348 -9.21 -8.20 19.11
C ILE A 348 -10.54 -7.89 19.81
N TYR A 349 -11.40 -7.04 19.24
CA TYR A 349 -12.71 -6.74 19.81
C TYR A 349 -13.58 -7.98 19.99
N GLY A 350 -13.55 -8.90 19.03
CA GLY A 350 -14.30 -10.14 19.14
C GLY A 350 -13.72 -11.15 20.13
N THR A 351 -12.41 -11.12 20.41
CA THR A 351 -11.83 -11.90 21.51
C THR A 351 -12.27 -11.36 22.87
N LEU A 352 -12.30 -10.03 23.05
CA LEU A 352 -12.76 -9.39 24.28
C LEU A 352 -14.26 -9.66 24.51
N PHE A 353 -15.09 -9.39 23.50
CA PHE A 353 -16.53 -9.61 23.58
C PHE A 353 -16.89 -11.10 23.74
N GLY A 354 -16.24 -11.97 22.95
CA GLY A 354 -16.41 -13.42 23.06
C GLY A 354 -15.98 -13.96 24.42
N GLY A 355 -14.96 -13.36 25.04
CA GLY A 355 -14.50 -13.73 26.38
C GLY A 355 -15.56 -13.42 27.45
N VAL A 356 -16.19 -12.25 27.37
CA VAL A 356 -17.29 -11.88 28.27
C VAL A 356 -18.49 -12.81 28.09
N LEU A 357 -18.89 -13.11 26.85
CA LEU A 357 -19.99 -14.04 26.58
C LEU A 357 -19.69 -15.44 27.12
N ALA A 358 -18.51 -15.97 26.83
CA ALA A 358 -18.08 -17.27 27.32
C ALA A 358 -18.05 -17.33 28.86
N ALA A 359 -17.66 -16.24 29.52
CA ALA A 359 -17.68 -16.16 30.98
C ALA A 359 -19.11 -16.17 31.54
N VAL A 360 -20.03 -15.40 30.94
CA VAL A 360 -21.43 -15.30 31.41
C VAL A 360 -22.19 -16.61 31.15
N GLU A 361 -22.12 -17.14 29.93
CA GLU A 361 -22.80 -18.38 29.53
C GLU A 361 -22.19 -19.56 30.26
N GLY A 362 -20.85 -19.67 30.27
CA GLY A 362 -20.14 -20.72 30.98
C GLY A 362 -20.42 -20.70 32.49
N TYR A 363 -20.61 -19.53 33.11
CA TYR A 363 -21.00 -19.44 34.53
C TYR A 363 -22.46 -19.85 34.78
N ARG A 364 -23.38 -19.48 33.87
CA ARG A 364 -24.82 -19.77 33.98
C ARG A 364 -25.13 -21.24 33.76
N GLU A 365 -24.49 -21.88 32.79
CA GLU A 365 -24.79 -23.26 32.38
C GLU A 365 -24.03 -24.31 33.20
N SER A 366 -22.97 -23.90 33.91
CA SER A 366 -22.14 -24.84 34.67
C SER A 366 -22.64 -25.14 36.09
N PRO A 367 -22.55 -26.40 36.54
CA PRO A 367 -22.82 -26.79 37.92
C PRO A 367 -21.95 -26.02 38.93
N LYS A 368 -22.49 -25.70 40.12
CA LYS A 368 -21.85 -24.83 41.14
C LYS A 368 -20.38 -25.18 41.45
N HIS A 369 -20.00 -26.46 41.41
CA HIS A 369 -18.68 -26.95 41.76
C HIS A 369 -17.69 -27.07 40.57
N GLN A 370 -18.14 -26.82 39.33
CA GLN A 370 -17.29 -26.92 38.12
C GLN A 370 -17.31 -25.66 37.25
N ARG A 371 -17.80 -24.54 37.78
CA ARG A 371 -18.00 -23.31 37.00
C ARG A 371 -16.76 -22.82 36.26
N LEU A 372 -15.59 -22.90 36.89
CA LEU A 372 -14.34 -22.48 36.24
C LEU A 372 -13.98 -23.39 35.04
N ARG A 373 -14.18 -24.71 35.17
CA ARG A 373 -13.94 -25.66 34.07
C ARG A 373 -14.92 -25.45 32.92
N GLY A 374 -16.19 -25.20 33.23
CA GLY A 374 -17.18 -24.91 32.21
C GLY A 374 -16.96 -23.57 31.51
N ILE A 375 -16.56 -22.51 32.24
CA ILE A 375 -16.14 -21.23 31.62
C ILE A 375 -15.00 -21.46 30.61
N ILE A 376 -13.97 -22.23 30.98
CA ILE A 376 -12.85 -22.54 30.07
C ILE A 376 -13.33 -23.35 28.86
N HIS A 377 -14.26 -24.28 29.06
CA HIS A 377 -14.83 -25.08 27.97
C HIS A 377 -15.60 -24.22 26.97
N HIS A 378 -16.45 -23.30 27.46
CA HIS A 378 -17.18 -22.35 26.61
C HIS A 378 -16.26 -21.34 25.95
N ALA A 379 -15.23 -20.86 26.65
CA ALA A 379 -14.25 -19.92 26.11
C ALA A 379 -13.55 -20.47 24.86
N ARG A 380 -13.16 -21.73 24.87
CA ARG A 380 -12.50 -22.38 23.71
C ARG A 380 -13.39 -22.45 22.47
N ALA A 381 -14.70 -22.54 22.64
CA ALA A 381 -15.65 -22.64 21.52
C ALA A 381 -16.13 -21.26 21.04
N VAL A 382 -16.49 -20.38 21.99
CA VAL A 382 -17.16 -19.10 21.70
C VAL A 382 -16.18 -18.00 21.30
N ILE A 383 -14.99 -17.93 21.92
CA ILE A 383 -14.03 -16.85 21.66
C ILE A 383 -13.55 -16.86 20.20
N PRO A 384 -13.02 -17.97 19.64
CA PRO A 384 -12.50 -17.96 18.26
C PRO A 384 -13.62 -17.72 17.24
N ALA A 385 -14.81 -18.29 17.47
CA ALA A 385 -15.95 -18.11 16.59
C ALA A 385 -16.46 -16.65 16.59
N THR A 386 -16.51 -16.01 17.76
CA THR A 386 -16.94 -14.61 17.90
C THR A 386 -15.90 -13.64 17.33
N ALA A 387 -14.61 -13.88 17.60
CA ALA A 387 -13.49 -13.14 17.02
C ALA A 387 -13.48 -13.19 15.49
N GLY A 388 -13.61 -14.39 14.90
CA GLY A 388 -13.68 -14.54 13.45
C GLY A 388 -14.89 -13.83 12.83
N ARG A 389 -16.06 -13.91 13.46
CA ARG A 389 -17.27 -13.21 12.97
C ARG A 389 -17.10 -11.70 12.96
N ILE A 390 -16.58 -11.11 14.04
CA ILE A 390 -16.38 -9.66 14.14
C ILE A 390 -15.26 -9.18 13.22
N ALA A 391 -14.20 -9.98 13.05
CA ALA A 391 -13.14 -9.71 12.06
C ALA A 391 -13.70 -9.64 10.63
N VAL A 392 -14.57 -10.57 10.24
CA VAL A 392 -15.20 -10.55 8.90
C VAL A 392 -16.12 -9.34 8.74
N VAL A 393 -16.91 -9.01 9.77
CA VAL A 393 -17.79 -7.83 9.76
C VAL A 393 -17.00 -6.54 9.56
N THR A 394 -15.93 -6.36 10.31
CA THR A 394 -15.06 -5.17 10.25
C THR A 394 -14.31 -5.07 8.93
N CYS A 395 -13.85 -6.19 8.39
CA CYS A 395 -13.28 -6.28 7.04
C CYS A 395 -14.28 -5.83 5.96
N LEU A 396 -15.47 -6.43 5.94
CA LEU A 396 -16.51 -6.11 4.96
C LEU A 396 -16.99 -4.66 5.07
N PHE A 397 -17.09 -4.14 6.29
CA PHE A 397 -17.39 -2.73 6.54
C PHE A 397 -16.32 -1.82 5.93
N ARG A 398 -15.03 -2.12 6.15
CA ARG A 398 -13.94 -1.31 5.59
C ARG A 398 -13.90 -1.38 4.06
N VAL A 399 -14.12 -2.56 3.48
CA VAL A 399 -14.24 -2.74 2.03
C VAL A 399 -15.41 -1.93 1.46
N ALA A 400 -16.56 -1.92 2.14
CA ALA A 400 -17.72 -1.14 1.72
C ALA A 400 -17.46 0.37 1.78
N VAL A 401 -16.82 0.87 2.84
CA VAL A 401 -16.40 2.28 2.94
C VAL A 401 -15.46 2.64 1.78
N TRP A 402 -14.44 1.82 1.53
CA TRP A 402 -13.50 2.06 0.43
C TRP A 402 -14.18 2.07 -0.94
N GLY A 403 -15.15 1.18 -1.17
CA GLY A 403 -15.94 1.16 -2.40
C GLY A 403 -16.76 2.43 -2.58
N LEU A 404 -17.38 2.94 -1.51
CA LEU A 404 -18.13 4.19 -1.53
C LEU A 404 -17.22 5.41 -1.76
N GLU A 405 -16.08 5.49 -1.06
CA GLU A 405 -15.07 6.53 -1.25
C GLU A 405 -14.55 6.57 -2.69
N SER A 406 -14.35 5.40 -3.30
CA SER A 406 -13.88 5.27 -4.69
C SER A 406 -14.96 5.67 -5.70
N ALA A 407 -16.24 5.40 -5.40
CA ALA A 407 -17.36 5.74 -6.27
C ALA A 407 -17.76 7.23 -6.19
N ARG A 408 -17.58 7.89 -5.03
CA ARG A 408 -17.98 9.29 -4.79
C ARG A 408 -16.91 10.33 -5.08
N GLY A 409 -15.72 9.92 -5.53
CA GLY A 409 -14.68 10.85 -5.94
C GLY A 409 -14.17 11.73 -4.80
N GLN A 410 -13.62 11.12 -3.75
CA GLN A 410 -12.62 11.70 -2.82
C GLN A 410 -12.88 13.13 -2.26
N GLN A 411 -14.13 13.60 -2.24
CA GLN A 411 -14.53 14.86 -1.62
C GLN A 411 -15.05 14.56 -0.23
N GLN A 412 -14.22 14.89 0.77
CA GLN A 412 -14.48 14.88 2.22
C GLN A 412 -14.99 13.54 2.79
N ALA A 413 -14.31 13.01 3.82
CA ALA A 413 -14.81 11.86 4.57
C ALA A 413 -16.07 12.24 5.37
N ASP A 414 -17.21 12.23 4.69
CA ASP A 414 -18.51 12.50 5.27
C ASP A 414 -19.01 11.26 6.01
N TRP A 415 -19.60 11.45 7.18
CA TRP A 415 -20.15 10.37 8.02
C TRP A 415 -21.24 9.55 7.31
N TRP A 416 -21.73 10.05 6.18
CA TRP A 416 -22.63 9.36 5.26
C TRP A 416 -22.03 8.10 4.64
N ASP A 417 -20.71 8.05 4.40
CA ASP A 417 -20.06 6.85 3.86
C ASP A 417 -20.04 5.72 4.91
N VAL A 418 -19.86 6.07 6.18
CA VAL A 418 -20.00 5.14 7.33
C VAL A 418 -21.45 4.65 7.44
N ALA A 419 -22.42 5.56 7.31
CA ALA A 419 -23.84 5.24 7.38
C ALA A 419 -24.29 4.26 6.29
N LEU A 420 -23.76 4.42 5.07
CA LEU A 420 -24.09 3.59 3.92
C LEU A 420 -23.26 2.29 3.86
N ALA A 421 -22.04 2.29 4.38
CA ALA A 421 -21.21 1.09 4.42
C ALA A 421 -21.75 0.02 5.38
N ALA A 422 -22.37 0.43 6.49
CA ALA A 422 -22.94 -0.50 7.47
C ALA A 422 -23.99 -1.47 6.87
N PRO A 423 -25.05 -1.01 6.19
CA PRO A 423 -26.02 -1.91 5.56
C PRO A 423 -25.41 -2.76 4.44
N ILE A 424 -24.43 -2.23 3.69
CA ILE A 424 -23.72 -2.98 2.64
C ILE A 424 -22.95 -4.15 3.26
N ALA A 425 -22.19 -3.91 4.33
CA ALA A 425 -21.48 -4.96 5.05
C ALA A 425 -22.43 -6.01 5.62
N GLY A 426 -23.55 -5.57 6.20
CA GLY A 426 -24.62 -6.45 6.70
C GLY A 426 -25.23 -7.35 5.62
N ALA A 427 -25.48 -6.81 4.42
CA ALA A 427 -25.98 -7.57 3.28
C ALA A 427 -24.96 -8.62 2.81
N LEU A 428 -23.68 -8.24 2.68
CA LEU A 428 -22.60 -9.10 2.20
C LEU A 428 -22.40 -10.33 3.09
N LEU A 429 -22.52 -10.18 4.41
CA LEU A 429 -22.42 -11.30 5.36
C LEU A 429 -23.42 -12.43 5.10
N LYS A 430 -24.57 -12.11 4.52
CA LYS A 430 -25.68 -13.06 4.32
C LYS A 430 -26.12 -13.21 2.88
N ILE A 431 -25.31 -12.74 1.93
CA ILE A 431 -25.60 -12.80 0.49
C ILE A 431 -25.84 -14.24 0.01
N ARG A 432 -25.08 -15.21 0.54
CA ARG A 432 -25.21 -16.64 0.20
C ARG A 432 -26.45 -17.31 0.81
N HIS A 433 -27.09 -16.68 1.80
CA HIS A 433 -28.29 -17.21 2.45
C HIS A 433 -29.60 -16.70 1.81
N GLY A 434 -29.50 -16.04 0.65
CA GLY A 434 -30.63 -15.55 -0.13
C GLY A 434 -30.99 -14.08 0.14
N PRO A 435 -31.75 -13.46 -0.77
CA PRO A 435 -31.99 -12.01 -0.77
C PRO A 435 -32.75 -11.52 0.48
N ARG A 436 -33.71 -12.29 0.97
CA ARG A 436 -34.46 -11.95 2.21
C ARG A 436 -33.56 -11.95 3.45
N ALA A 437 -32.61 -12.88 3.53
CA ALA A 437 -31.66 -12.95 4.64
C ALA A 437 -30.63 -11.82 4.58
N ALA A 438 -30.15 -11.47 3.38
CA ALA A 438 -29.28 -10.32 3.17
C ALA A 438 -29.97 -9.01 3.54
N MET A 439 -31.21 -8.79 3.08
CA MET A 439 -31.97 -7.57 3.37
C MET A 439 -32.23 -7.38 4.87
N ARG A 440 -32.60 -8.45 5.58
CA ARG A 440 -32.80 -8.38 7.03
C ARG A 440 -31.51 -7.97 7.76
N ASN A 441 -30.35 -8.48 7.35
CA ASN A 441 -29.08 -8.10 7.98
C ASN A 441 -28.64 -6.69 7.59
N ALA A 442 -28.90 -6.27 6.35
CA ALA A 442 -28.67 -4.88 5.93
C ALA A 442 -29.40 -3.89 6.84
N VAL A 443 -30.68 -4.16 7.15
CA VAL A 443 -31.48 -3.31 8.06
C VAL A 443 -30.89 -3.29 9.48
N MET A 444 -30.49 -4.44 10.02
CA MET A 444 -29.90 -4.51 11.37
C MET A 444 -28.57 -3.75 11.48
N PHE A 445 -27.70 -3.85 10.48
CA PHE A 445 -26.44 -3.10 10.48
C PHE A 445 -26.66 -1.62 10.17
N GLY A 446 -27.62 -1.30 9.30
CA GLY A 446 -28.01 0.08 9.01
C GLY A 446 -28.56 0.81 10.23
N SER A 447 -29.35 0.15 11.10
CA SER A 447 -29.85 0.77 12.33
C SER A 447 -28.71 1.10 13.31
N VAL A 448 -27.73 0.19 13.48
CA VAL A 448 -26.53 0.45 14.29
C VAL A 448 -25.71 1.61 13.72
N GLY A 449 -25.52 1.63 12.40
CA GLY A 449 -24.83 2.73 11.71
C GLY A 449 -25.53 4.08 11.92
N ALA A 450 -26.87 4.09 11.83
CA ALA A 450 -27.67 5.30 12.05
C ALA A 450 -27.54 5.82 13.50
N VAL A 451 -27.56 4.93 14.49
CA VAL A 451 -27.33 5.30 15.90
C VAL A 451 -25.94 5.91 16.08
N MET A 452 -24.91 5.32 15.48
CA MET A 452 -23.54 5.86 15.58
C MET A 452 -23.43 7.28 15.00
N VAL A 453 -24.07 7.52 13.86
CA VAL A 453 -24.13 8.85 13.25
C VAL A 453 -24.91 9.84 14.12
N ALA A 454 -26.02 9.40 14.73
CA ALA A 454 -26.82 10.23 15.63
C ALA A 454 -26.05 10.60 16.91
N VAL A 455 -25.36 9.64 17.54
CA VAL A 455 -24.54 9.91 18.73
C VAL A 455 -23.42 10.90 18.40
N ASN A 456 -22.74 10.70 17.28
CA ASN A 456 -21.63 11.58 16.88
C ASN A 456 -22.11 12.97 16.41
N SER A 457 -23.33 13.09 15.88
CA SER A 457 -23.91 14.40 15.56
C SER A 457 -24.29 15.16 16.83
N VAL A 458 -24.77 14.46 17.87
CA VAL A 458 -25.01 15.05 19.19
C VAL A 458 -23.71 15.48 19.86
N GLU A 459 -22.66 14.64 19.85
CA GLU A 459 -21.36 14.99 20.45
C GLU A 459 -20.75 16.24 19.81
N ARG A 460 -20.87 16.39 18.49
CA ARG A 460 -20.42 17.60 17.78
C ARG A 460 -21.20 18.86 18.18
N ARG A 461 -22.50 18.75 18.46
CA ARG A 461 -23.30 19.89 18.95
C ARG A 461 -22.95 20.28 20.37
N VAL A 462 -22.73 19.30 21.24
CA VAL A 462 -22.33 19.53 22.64
C VAL A 462 -20.96 20.22 22.69
N ARG A 463 -19.98 19.74 21.93
CA ARG A 463 -18.65 20.38 21.87
C ARG A 463 -18.66 21.80 21.31
N LYS A 464 -19.64 22.14 20.47
CA LYS A 464 -19.76 23.49 19.92
C LYS A 464 -20.20 24.51 21.00
N HIS A 465 -20.96 24.05 22.00
CA HIS A 465 -21.37 24.88 23.15
C HIS A 465 -20.32 24.97 24.26
N ASP A 466 -19.35 24.06 24.33
CA ASP A 466 -18.26 24.14 25.33
C ASP A 466 -17.18 25.19 24.97
N GLY A 467 -17.26 25.81 23.78
CA GLY A 467 -16.28 26.77 23.26
C GLY A 467 -16.67 28.24 23.36
N GLU A 468 -17.93 28.57 23.71
CA GLU A 468 -18.36 29.95 23.93
C GLU A 468 -18.13 30.33 25.39
N SER A 469 -17.46 31.47 25.60
CA SER A 469 -17.33 32.04 26.94
C SER A 469 -18.72 32.33 27.51
N PRO A 470 -18.94 32.21 28.84
CA PRO A 470 -20.24 32.48 29.45
C PRO A 470 -20.79 33.90 29.16
N GLU A 471 -19.94 34.83 28.70
CA GLU A 471 -20.31 36.20 28.36
C GLU A 471 -21.04 36.30 27.01
N GLU A 472 -20.71 35.46 26.00
CA GLU A 472 -21.41 35.47 24.69
C GLU A 472 -22.82 34.86 24.78
N VAL A 473 -23.02 33.83 25.61
CA VAL A 473 -24.34 33.22 25.84
C VAL A 473 -25.27 34.16 26.61
N LEU A 474 -24.72 35.03 27.46
CA LEU A 474 -25.52 36.05 28.16
C LEU A 474 -25.90 37.22 27.25
N GLU A 475 -25.08 37.56 26.24
CA GLU A 475 -25.44 38.55 25.22
C GLU A 475 -26.53 38.02 24.27
N GLU A 476 -26.49 36.73 23.87
CA GLU A 476 -27.56 36.13 23.05
C GLU A 476 -28.89 35.99 23.82
N ILE A 477 -28.84 35.69 25.12
CA ILE A 477 -30.05 35.63 25.97
C ILE A 477 -30.59 37.05 26.24
N ALA A 478 -29.73 38.05 26.42
CA ALA A 478 -30.14 39.45 26.58
C ALA A 478 -30.76 40.04 25.29
N PHE A 479 -30.25 39.67 24.11
CA PHE A 479 -30.84 40.10 22.83
C PHE A 479 -32.16 39.40 22.50
N ALA A 480 -32.44 38.23 23.08
CA ALA A 480 -33.70 37.53 22.87
C ALA A 480 -34.86 38.09 23.72
N GLU A 481 -34.58 38.88 24.76
CA GLU A 481 -35.61 39.47 25.64
C GLU A 481 -36.03 40.90 25.23
N GLU A 482 -35.26 41.59 24.36
CA GLU A 482 -35.61 42.93 23.83
C GLU A 482 -36.40 42.90 22.50
N VAL A 483 -36.71 41.73 21.94
CA VAL A 483 -37.45 41.60 20.66
C VAL A 483 -38.93 41.22 20.86
N GLU A 484 -39.39 41.06 22.11
CA GLU A 484 -40.80 40.73 22.43
C GLU A 484 -41.59 41.82 23.18
N GLU A 485 -41.15 43.09 23.20
CA GLU A 485 -42.03 44.23 23.58
C GLU A 485 -42.37 45.19 22.45
#